data_AF-A0A075SKK2-F1
#
_entry.id   AF-A0A075SKK2-F1
#
_cell.length_a   1.000
_cell.length_b   1.000
_cell.length_c   1.000
_cell.angle_alpha   90.00
_cell.angle_beta   90.00
_cell.angle_gamma   90.00
#
_symmetry.space_group_name_H-M   'P 1'
#
loop_
_entity.id
_entity.type
_entity.pdbx_description
1 polymer ?
#
loop_
_entity_poly.entity_id
_entity_poly.type
_entity_poly.pdbx_seq_one_letter_code
_entity_poly.pdbx_strand_id
1 'polypeptide(L)' 'MLEPYEGKLSRTVLREEGGSNTTNLLDYEFSHTLEEQIAGQLRAGFAMIDFYESKDSRNRLTQFASDYLANLSIKW' A
#
# COMPACT_ATOMS: atom_id res chain seq x y z
N MET A 1 -9.39 14.36 26.25
CA MET A 1 -7.97 14.46 25.90
C MET A 1 -7.59 13.13 25.28
N LEU A 2 -7.55 13.08 23.94
CA LEU A 2 -7.08 11.94 23.16
C LEU A 2 -5.77 12.42 22.53
N GLU A 3 -4.68 11.72 22.81
CA GLU A 3 -3.35 11.99 22.26
C GLU A 3 -3.42 12.00 20.71
N PRO A 4 -2.72 12.91 20.01
CA PRO A 4 -2.62 12.84 18.56
C PRO A 4 -1.93 11.52 18.17
N TYR A 5 -2.52 10.78 17.23
CA TYR A 5 -1.89 9.60 16.65
C TYR A 5 -0.67 10.07 15.82
N GLU A 6 0.51 9.94 16.40
CA GLU A 6 1.80 10.16 15.74
C GLU A 6 2.23 8.87 15.05
N GLY A 7 1.55 8.52 13.95
CA GLY A 7 1.80 7.29 13.20
C GLY A 7 2.00 7.51 11.71
N LYS A 8 2.71 8.57 11.30
CA LYS A 8 3.22 8.63 9.92
C LYS A 8 4.45 7.73 9.79
N LEU A 9 4.23 6.43 9.57
CA LEU A 9 5.29 5.54 9.09
C LEU A 9 5.39 5.65 7.57
N SER A 10 5.84 6.81 7.05
CA SER A 10 6.45 6.87 5.72
C SER A 10 7.96 6.75 5.88
N ARG A 11 8.45 5.51 5.80
CA ARG A 11 9.78 5.12 5.33
C ARG A 11 9.98 3.62 5.52
N THR A 12 9.66 2.86 4.47
CA THR A 12 10.40 1.62 4.22
C THR A 12 10.97 1.74 2.83
N VAL A 13 12.11 2.44 2.75
CA VAL A 13 13.01 2.35 1.61
C VAL A 13 13.62 0.96 1.68
N LEU A 14 13.20 0.05 0.78
CA LEU A 14 13.95 -1.17 0.53
C LEU A 14 15.26 -0.77 -0.16
N ARG A 15 16.24 -0.40 0.65
CA ARG A 15 17.59 -0.07 0.21
C ARG A 15 18.35 -1.38 0.05
N GLU A 16 18.57 -1.81 -1.18
CA GLU A 16 19.68 -2.71 -1.47
C GLU A 16 20.96 -1.86 -1.54
N GLU A 17 21.93 -2.19 -0.68
CA GLU A 17 23.28 -1.63 -0.67
C GLU A 17 23.99 -2.05 -1.98
N GLY A 18 23.88 -1.22 -3.02
CA GLY A 18 24.46 -1.57 -4.33
C GLY A 18 24.35 -0.48 -5.38
N GLY A 19 25.06 0.64 -5.17
CA GLY A 19 25.57 1.57 -6.18
C GLY A 19 24.78 1.84 -7.47
N SER A 20 24.19 3.03 -7.60
CA SER A 20 24.39 3.98 -8.72
C SER A 20 23.28 5.05 -8.71
N ASN A 21 23.67 6.32 -8.72
CA ASN A 21 22.79 7.49 -8.60
C ASN A 21 22.17 7.94 -9.94
N THR A 22 21.56 7.07 -10.73
CA THR A 22 20.83 7.47 -11.95
C THR A 22 19.88 6.39 -12.45
N THR A 23 18.67 6.27 -11.90
CA THR A 23 17.56 5.68 -12.65
C THR A 23 16.23 6.34 -12.29
N ASN A 24 15.59 6.93 -13.29
CA ASN A 24 14.17 7.27 -13.31
C ASN A 24 13.38 5.94 -13.34
N LEU A 25 13.37 5.21 -12.23
CA LEU A 25 12.42 4.13 -11.98
C LEU A 25 11.44 4.69 -10.95
N LEU A 26 10.15 4.61 -11.25
CA LEU A 26 9.09 5.00 -10.34
C LEU A 26 9.22 4.16 -9.06
N ASP A 27 9.89 4.71 -8.04
CA ASP A 27 9.91 4.12 -6.72
C ASP A 27 8.45 4.05 -6.25
N TYR A 28 7.97 2.83 -5.98
CA TYR A 28 6.61 2.64 -5.49
C TYR A 28 6.54 3.15 -4.05
N GLU A 29 5.87 4.30 -3.88
CA GLU A 29 5.60 4.88 -2.57
C GLU A 29 4.13 4.67 -2.20
N PHE A 30 3.90 4.00 -1.08
CA PHE A 30 2.58 3.87 -0.49
C PHE A 30 2.43 4.87 0.66
N SER A 31 1.39 5.69 0.60
CA SER A 31 1.16 6.73 1.63
C SER A 31 0.69 6.18 2.97
N HIS A 32 0.18 4.94 3.00
CA HIS A 32 -0.36 4.27 4.18
C HIS A 32 -0.10 2.77 4.05
N THR A 33 -0.09 2.07 5.19
CA THR A 33 -0.15 0.61 5.19
C THR A 33 -1.53 0.12 4.72
N LEU A 34 -1.59 -1.11 4.19
CA LEU A 34 -2.86 -1.73 3.80
C LEU A 34 -3.81 -1.85 5.01
N GLU A 35 -3.27 -2.19 6.19
CA GLU A 35 -4.05 -2.29 7.42
C GLU A 35 -4.72 -0.96 7.79
N GLU A 36 -3.99 0.15 7.73
CA GLU A 36 -4.54 1.48 8.00
C GLU A 36 -5.65 1.86 7.02
N GLN A 37 -5.48 1.56 5.73
CA GLN A 37 -6.48 1.82 4.70
C GLN A 37 -7.77 1.02 4.96
N ILE A 38 -7.65 -0.29 5.20
CA ILE A 38 -8.79 -1.17 5.44
C ILE A 38 -9.49 -0.81 6.75
N ALA A 39 -8.74 -0.60 7.82
CA ALA A 39 -9.31 -0.20 9.11
C ALA A 39 -10.04 1.14 9.02
N GLY A 40 -9.53 2.09 8.23
CA GLY A 40 -10.20 3.37 7.95
C GLY A 40 -11.56 3.19 7.26
N GLN A 41 -11.63 2.31 6.26
CA GLN A 41 -12.88 2.02 5.56
C GLN A 41 -13.92 1.35 6.46
N LEU A 42 -13.50 0.37 7.28
CA LEU A 42 -14.39 -0.29 8.24
C LEU A 42 -14.96 0.70 9.27
N ARG A 43 -14.12 1.59 9.83
CA ARG A 43 -14.58 2.66 10.74
C ARG A 43 -15.53 3.64 10.07
N ALA A 44 -15.37 3.87 8.77
CA ALA A 44 -16.25 4.73 7.97
C ALA A 44 -17.59 4.06 7.59
N GLY A 45 -17.84 2.83 8.06
CA GLY A 45 -19.10 2.10 7.87
C GLY A 45 -19.19 1.35 6.55
N PHE A 46 -18.07 1.15 5.85
CA PHE A 46 -18.06 0.30 4.67
C PHE A 46 -18.04 -1.17 5.10
N ALA A 47 -18.89 -1.99 4.47
CA ALA A 47 -18.79 -3.44 4.51
C ALA A 47 -17.89 -3.91 3.37
N MET A 48 -16.83 -4.63 3.71
CA MET A 48 -15.96 -5.27 2.74
C MET A 48 -16.60 -6.53 2.19
N ILE A 49 -16.59 -6.68 0.86
CA ILE A 49 -17.17 -7.82 0.16
C ILE A 49 -16.08 -8.72 -0.39
N ASP A 50 -15.10 -8.14 -1.07
CA ASP A 50 -14.08 -8.92 -1.77
C ASP A 50 -12.80 -8.10 -2.01
N PHE A 51 -11.74 -8.78 -2.41
CA PHE A 51 -10.47 -8.21 -2.85
C PHE A 51 -10.10 -8.66 -4.24
N TYR A 52 -9.54 -7.73 -5.01
CA TYR A 52 -8.86 -8.01 -6.26
C TYR A 52 -7.37 -7.76 -6.09
N GLU A 53 -6.56 -8.71 -6.54
CA GLU A 53 -5.10 -8.59 -6.60
C GLU A 53 -4.62 -8.78 -8.03
N SER A 54 -3.77 -7.87 -8.49
CA SER A 54 -3.06 -7.98 -9.75
C SER A 54 -1.70 -8.63 -9.56
N LYS A 55 -1.28 -9.38 -10.59
CA LYS A 55 0.08 -9.87 -10.78
C LYS A 55 0.48 -9.75 -12.24
N ASP A 56 0.74 -8.52 -12.70
CA ASP A 56 1.20 -8.30 -14.06
C ASP A 56 2.67 -8.72 -14.24
N SER A 57 2.90 -9.77 -15.03
CA SER A 57 4.26 -10.26 -15.35
C SER A 57 5.21 -9.23 -15.97
N ARG A 58 4.68 -8.13 -16.52
CA ARG A 58 5.47 -7.01 -17.04
C ARG A 58 5.99 -6.10 -15.92
N ASN A 59 5.37 -6.15 -14.74
CA ASN A 59 5.80 -5.42 -13.57
C ASN A 59 6.81 -6.24 -12.77
N ARG A 60 8.04 -5.75 -12.68
CA ARG A 60 9.11 -6.43 -11.96
C ARG A 60 8.80 -6.67 -10.48
N LEU A 61 7.94 -5.84 -9.86
CA LEU A 61 7.58 -6.00 -8.45
C LEU A 61 6.66 -7.19 -8.20
N THR A 62 5.96 -7.67 -9.23
CA THR A 62 5.09 -8.85 -9.16
C THR A 62 5.82 -10.11 -8.67
N GLN A 63 7.14 -10.17 -8.83
CA GLN A 63 7.95 -11.27 -8.31
C GLN A 63 8.06 -11.29 -6.78
N PHE A 64 7.77 -10.17 -6.10
CA PHE A 64 7.87 -10.04 -4.65
C PHE A 64 6.50 -9.90 -3.98
N ALA A 65 5.57 -9.17 -4.58
CA ALA A 65 4.23 -8.94 -4.05
C ALA A 65 3.23 -8.64 -5.17
N SER A 66 1.93 -8.65 -4.87
CA SER A 66 0.90 -8.19 -5.81
C SER A 66 1.15 -6.72 -6.16
N ASP A 67 1.09 -6.40 -7.45
CA ASP A 67 1.50 -5.08 -7.95
C ASP A 67 0.40 -4.02 -7.90
N TYR A 68 -0.83 -4.48 -7.70
CA TYR A 68 -1.99 -3.66 -7.44
C TYR A 68 -3.00 -4.44 -6.60
N LEU A 69 -3.69 -3.74 -5.70
CA LEU A 69 -4.74 -4.29 -4.86
C LEU A 69 -5.92 -3.32 -4.86
N ALA A 70 -7.11 -3.86 -5.04
CA ALA A 70 -8.37 -3.13 -4.92
C ALA A 70 -9.34 -3.93 -4.05
N ASN A 71 -10.24 -3.24 -3.38
CA ASN A 71 -11.28 -3.87 -2.60
C ASN A 71 -12.67 -3.48 -3.09
N LEU A 72 -13.56 -4.46 -3.12
CA LEU A 72 -14.98 -4.24 -3.35
C LEU A 72 -15.65 -4.02 -1.99
N SER A 73 -16.24 -2.84 -1.82
CA SER A 73 -16.94 -2.47 -0.59
C SER A 73 -18.25 -1.78 -0.90
N ILE A 74 -19.22 -1.94 0.00
CA ILE A 74 -20.52 -1.24 -0.05
C ILE A 74 -20.70 -0.40 1.20
N LYS A 75 -21.42 0.71 1.06
CA LYS A 75 -21.84 1.58 2.16
C LYS A 75 -23.36 1.66 2.14
N TRP A 76 -23.97 1.39 3.28
CA TRP A 76 -25.41 1.44 3.49
C TRP A 76 -25.80 2.76 4.15
#